data_AF-A0A537T9A4-F1
#
_entry.id   AF-A0A537T9A4-F1
#
_cell.length_a   1.000
_cell.length_b   1.000
_cell.length_c   1.000
_cell.angle_alpha   90.00
_cell.angle_beta   90.00
_cell.angle_gamma   90.00
#
_symmetry.space_group_name_H-M   'P 1'
#
loop_
_entity.id
_entity.type
_entity.pdbx_description
1 polymer ?
#
loop_
_entity_poly.entity_id
_entity_poly.type
_entity_poly.pdbx_seq_one_letter_code
_entity_poly.pdbx_strand_id
1 'polypeptide(L)'
;KGKPEQGYQLPLTPREFFAAGIAAANAWTRQTYGKDFDFLSAAQRVQALTAMEEGKAEFRDFNSRTFFNQLLAITMQGFFADPIYGGNRNKVAWKMIGFPGLPAVYADKIDAYRDKRYVAEPQSIADFS
;
A
#
# COMPACT_ATOMS: atom_id res chain seq x y z
N LYS A 1 -5.00 -23.61 14.61
CA LYS A 1 -4.59 -22.56 13.65
C LYS A 1 -5.77 -21.59 13.50
N GLY A 2 -5.54 -20.28 13.47
CA GLY A 2 -6.59 -19.28 13.21
C GLY A 2 -7.18 -19.47 11.80
N LYS A 3 -8.40 -18.96 11.58
CA LYS A 3 -9.02 -19.03 10.25
C LYS A 3 -8.31 -18.07 9.28
N PRO A 4 -8.28 -18.33 7.97
CA PRO A 4 -7.61 -17.47 6.99
C PRO A 4 -8.04 -16.00 7.04
N GLU A 5 -9.28 -15.72 7.45
CA GLU A 5 -9.86 -14.38 7.55
C GLU A 5 -9.26 -13.56 8.71
N GLN A 6 -8.52 -14.19 9.63
CA GLN A 6 -7.87 -13.52 10.76
C GLN A 6 -6.51 -12.91 10.39
N GLY A 7 -6.14 -12.89 9.10
CA GLY A 7 -4.85 -12.37 8.62
C GLY A 7 -3.72 -13.39 8.74
N TYR A 8 -2.47 -12.94 8.58
CA TYR A 8 -1.31 -13.84 8.73
C TYR A 8 -1.17 -14.28 10.20
N GLN A 9 -0.93 -15.57 10.42
CA GLN A 9 -0.90 -16.19 11.75
C GLN A 9 0.54 -16.46 12.25
N LEU A 10 1.50 -15.67 11.78
CA LEU A 10 2.91 -15.77 12.19
C LEU A 10 3.13 -15.04 13.53
N PRO A 11 4.08 -15.48 14.37
CA PRO A 11 4.39 -14.83 15.65
C PRO A 11 5.16 -13.50 15.50
N LEU A 12 5.22 -12.94 14.29
CA LEU A 12 5.96 -11.72 13.97
C LEU A 12 5.08 -10.49 14.23
N THR A 13 5.66 -9.46 14.82
CA THR A 13 5.06 -8.11 14.79
C THR A 13 5.01 -7.60 13.34
N PRO A 14 4.15 -6.60 13.02
CA PRO A 14 4.12 -6.03 11.68
C PRO A 14 5.50 -5.57 11.17
N ARG A 15 6.30 -4.94 12.03
CA ARG A 15 7.67 -4.51 11.69
C ARG A 15 8.55 -5.71 11.30
N GLU A 16 8.54 -6.76 12.11
CA GLU A 16 9.35 -7.95 11.87
C GLU A 16 8.88 -8.70 10.62
N PHE A 17 7.56 -8.76 10.39
CA PHE A 17 6.98 -9.34 9.19
C PHE A 17 7.51 -8.65 7.92
N PHE A 18 7.46 -7.32 7.87
CA PHE A 18 7.97 -6.58 6.70
C PHE A 18 9.50 -6.67 6.56
N ALA A 19 10.24 -6.63 7.67
CA ALA A 19 11.69 -6.78 7.64
C ALA A 19 12.13 -8.16 7.12
N ALA A 20 11.51 -9.23 7.60
CA ALA A 20 11.74 -10.59 7.11
C ALA A 20 11.33 -10.71 5.63
N GLY A 21 10.18 -10.13 5.29
CA GLY A 21 9.67 -9.87 3.94
C GLY A 21 10.73 -9.41 2.95
N ILE A 22 11.29 -8.24 3.24
CA ILE A 22 12.30 -7.55 2.43
C ILE A 22 13.58 -8.39 2.34
N ALA A 23 14.03 -8.98 3.45
CA ALA A 23 15.22 -9.81 3.46
C ALA A 23 15.07 -11.05 2.55
N ALA A 24 13.92 -11.72 2.57
CA ALA A 24 13.66 -12.87 1.70
C ALA A 24 13.50 -12.46 0.23
N ALA A 25 12.82 -11.34 -0.05
CA ALA A 25 12.71 -10.79 -1.40
C ALA A 25 14.08 -10.46 -1.99
N ASN A 26 14.97 -9.83 -1.22
CA ASN A 26 16.34 -9.55 -1.65
C ASN A 26 17.18 -10.82 -1.81
N ALA A 27 17.02 -11.82 -0.92
CA ALA A 27 17.70 -13.09 -1.06
C ALA A 27 17.29 -13.83 -2.36
N TRP A 28 15.98 -13.91 -2.63
CA TRP A 28 15.45 -14.52 -3.84
C TRP A 28 15.88 -13.76 -5.10
N THR A 29 15.76 -12.43 -5.11
CA THR A 29 16.18 -11.62 -6.27
C THR A 29 17.68 -11.69 -6.55
N ARG A 30 18.54 -11.79 -5.53
CA ARG A 30 19.98 -12.06 -5.74
C ARG A 30 20.21 -13.40 -6.42
N GLN A 31 19.48 -14.45 -6.03
CA GLN A 31 19.62 -15.77 -6.65
C GLN A 31 19.10 -15.79 -8.10
N THR A 32 17.98 -15.11 -8.37
CA THR A 32 17.32 -15.11 -9.70
C THR A 32 17.94 -14.12 -10.69
N TYR A 33 18.38 -12.95 -10.20
CA TYR A 33 18.79 -11.82 -11.05
C TYR A 33 20.20 -11.30 -10.72
N GLY A 34 20.87 -11.83 -9.70
CA GLY A 34 22.23 -11.41 -9.30
C GLY A 34 22.30 -10.09 -8.52
N LYS A 35 21.16 -9.49 -8.14
CA LYS A 35 21.09 -8.18 -7.47
C LYS A 35 19.93 -8.13 -6.48
N ASP A 36 20.01 -7.24 -5.49
CA ASP A 36 18.87 -6.89 -4.63
C ASP A 36 17.76 -6.22 -5.45
N PHE A 37 16.52 -6.28 -4.95
CA PHE A 37 15.33 -5.86 -5.69
C PHE A 37 15.40 -4.39 -6.17
N ASP A 38 15.95 -3.50 -5.35
CA ASP A 38 16.11 -2.07 -5.65
C ASP A 38 17.20 -1.78 -6.69
N PHE A 39 18.08 -2.72 -7.01
CA PHE A 39 19.05 -2.59 -8.11
C PHE A 39 18.60 -3.23 -9.43
N LEU A 40 17.41 -3.85 -9.44
CA LEU A 40 16.81 -4.40 -10.66
C LEU A 40 16.30 -3.29 -11.60
N SER A 41 16.29 -3.60 -12.90
CA SER A 41 15.61 -2.75 -13.88
C SER A 41 14.10 -2.73 -13.61
N ALA A 42 13.39 -1.71 -14.12
CA ALA A 42 11.94 -1.60 -13.95
C ALA A 42 11.19 -2.86 -14.44
N ALA A 43 11.59 -3.41 -15.59
CA ALA A 43 11.00 -4.63 -16.13
C ALA A 43 11.25 -5.85 -15.22
N GLN A 44 12.46 -5.99 -14.68
CA GLN A 44 12.79 -7.06 -13.73
C GLN A 44 12.06 -6.91 -12.39
N ARG A 45 11.86 -5.68 -11.90
CA ARG A 45 11.05 -5.44 -10.69
C ARG A 45 9.61 -5.88 -10.89
N VAL A 46 9.01 -5.58 -12.05
CA VAL A 46 7.66 -6.06 -12.39
C VAL A 46 7.62 -7.58 -12.39
N GLN A 47 8.55 -8.24 -13.10
CA GLN A 47 8.63 -9.71 -13.13
C GLN A 47 8.79 -10.32 -11.74
N ALA A 48 9.66 -9.74 -10.91
CA ALA A 48 9.89 -10.17 -9.54
C ALA A 48 8.63 -10.06 -8.67
N LEU A 49 7.94 -8.92 -8.73
CA LEU A 49 6.69 -8.70 -8.00
C LEU A 49 5.58 -9.64 -8.47
N THR A 50 5.43 -9.85 -9.78
CA THR A 50 4.47 -10.83 -10.35
C THR A 50 4.79 -12.25 -9.87
N ALA A 51 6.06 -12.65 -9.85
CA ALA A 51 6.44 -13.96 -9.33
C ALA A 51 6.12 -14.13 -7.83
N MET A 52 6.25 -13.07 -7.03
CA MET A 52 5.84 -13.07 -5.62
C MET A 52 4.31 -13.15 -5.49
N GLU A 53 3.56 -12.36 -6.25
CA GLU A 53 2.10 -12.39 -6.29
C GLU A 53 1.55 -13.78 -6.66
N GLU A 54 2.16 -14.42 -7.65
CA GLU A 54 1.82 -15.78 -8.07
C GLU A 54 2.32 -16.86 -7.09
N GLY A 55 3.11 -16.50 -6.08
CA GLY A 55 3.72 -17.44 -5.13
C GLY A 55 4.78 -18.34 -5.74
N LYS A 56 5.34 -17.96 -6.90
CA LYS A 56 6.42 -18.67 -7.61
C LYS A 56 7.81 -18.26 -7.12
N ALA A 57 7.92 -17.14 -6.43
CA ALA A 57 9.16 -16.76 -5.74
C ALA A 57 9.35 -17.62 -4.49
N GLU A 58 10.40 -18.45 -4.48
CA GLU A 58 10.70 -19.35 -3.37
C GLU A 58 11.36 -18.60 -2.21
N PHE A 59 10.58 -18.33 -1.17
CA PHE A 59 11.06 -17.75 0.08
C PHE A 59 11.26 -18.87 1.11
N ARG A 60 12.34 -18.79 1.91
CA ARG A 60 12.70 -19.85 2.84
C ARG A 60 11.72 -20.01 4.02
N ASP A 61 11.40 -18.90 4.67
CA ASP A 61 10.77 -18.93 6.01
C ASP A 61 9.30 -18.46 6.03
N PHE A 62 8.77 -17.94 4.92
CA PHE A 62 7.37 -17.52 4.78
C PHE A 62 6.97 -17.41 3.30
N ASN A 63 5.67 -17.41 3.02
CA ASN A 63 5.15 -17.44 1.65
C ASN A 63 5.26 -16.06 0.95
N SER A 64 5.82 -16.04 -0.27
CA SER A 64 6.02 -14.82 -1.06
C SER A 64 4.72 -14.12 -1.46
N ARG A 65 3.67 -14.87 -1.78
CA ARG A 65 2.33 -14.32 -2.06
C ARG A 65 1.72 -13.65 -0.83
N THR A 66 1.87 -14.25 0.35
CA THR A 66 1.41 -13.62 1.60
C THR A 66 2.13 -12.28 1.84
N PHE A 67 3.45 -12.24 1.64
CA PHE A 67 4.21 -10.99 1.76
C PHE A 67 3.78 -9.95 0.72
N PHE A 68 3.67 -10.33 -0.55
CA PHE A 68 3.21 -9.44 -1.61
C PHE A 68 1.83 -8.84 -1.31
N ASN A 69 0.87 -9.66 -0.88
CA ASN A 69 -0.48 -9.21 -0.57
C ASN A 69 -0.49 -8.19 0.58
N GLN A 70 0.32 -8.40 1.62
CA GLN A 70 0.44 -7.44 2.72
C GLN A 70 1.14 -6.15 2.29
N LEU A 71 2.18 -6.25 1.45
CA LEU A 71 2.86 -5.08 0.87
C LEU A 71 1.92 -4.24 0.02
N LEU A 72 1.11 -4.89 -0.83
CA LEU A 72 0.09 -4.22 -1.63
C LEU A 72 -0.97 -3.56 -0.74
N ALA A 73 -1.45 -4.25 0.29
CA ALA A 73 -2.44 -3.71 1.21
C ALA A 73 -1.95 -2.42 1.91
N ILE A 74 -0.73 -2.42 2.47
CA ILE A 74 -0.19 -1.20 3.11
C ILE A 74 0.10 -0.09 2.10
N THR A 75 0.47 -0.44 0.87
CA THR A 75 0.68 0.54 -0.20
C THR A 75 -0.64 1.22 -0.56
N MET A 76 -1.71 0.46 -0.70
CA MET A 76 -3.05 0.99 -0.95
C MET A 76 -3.54 1.85 0.22
N GLN A 77 -3.37 1.38 1.46
CA GLN A 77 -3.70 2.16 2.64
C GLN A 77 -2.96 3.49 2.67
N GLY A 78 -1.64 3.50 2.47
CA GLY A 78 -0.85 4.74 2.41
C GLY A 78 -1.20 5.62 1.22
N PHE A 79 -1.54 5.04 0.06
CA PHE A 79 -1.89 5.80 -1.13
C PHE A 79 -3.24 6.53 -0.99
N PHE A 80 -4.22 5.92 -0.32
CA PHE A 80 -5.57 6.50 -0.16
C PHE A 80 -5.80 7.20 1.18
N ALA A 81 -4.93 7.01 2.18
CA ALA A 81 -5.04 7.67 3.47
C ALA A 81 -4.81 9.19 3.40
N ASP A 82 -5.05 9.87 4.52
CA ASP A 82 -4.71 11.27 4.69
C ASP A 82 -3.19 11.49 4.52
N PRO A 83 -2.74 12.48 3.74
CA PRO A 83 -1.33 12.76 3.53
C PRO A 83 -0.51 13.01 4.80
N ILE A 84 -1.15 13.35 5.93
CA ILE A 84 -0.48 13.52 7.22
C ILE A 84 0.27 12.26 7.68
N TYR A 85 -0.14 11.08 7.19
CA TYR A 85 0.52 9.80 7.46
C TYR A 85 1.73 9.52 6.54
N GLY A 86 2.15 10.49 5.72
CA GLY A 86 3.33 10.43 4.86
C GLY A 86 3.09 9.80 3.48
N GLY A 87 1.93 9.17 3.28
CA GLY A 87 1.45 8.70 1.97
C GLY A 87 0.71 9.79 1.19
N ASN A 88 -0.07 9.38 0.18
CA ASN A 88 -0.95 10.24 -0.64
C ASN A 88 -0.40 11.66 -0.92
N ARG A 89 0.90 11.76 -1.27
CA ARG A 89 1.59 13.05 -1.37
C ARG A 89 0.85 13.96 -2.34
N ASN A 90 0.66 15.23 -1.95
CA ASN A 90 -0.10 16.22 -2.72
C ASN A 90 -1.58 15.82 -2.97
N LYS A 91 -2.11 14.90 -2.16
CA LYS A 91 -3.51 14.44 -2.21
C LYS A 91 -3.87 13.83 -3.57
N VAL A 92 -2.89 13.27 -4.29
CA VAL A 92 -3.05 12.80 -5.67
C VAL A 92 -4.11 11.71 -5.79
N ALA A 93 -4.20 10.78 -4.84
CA ALA A 93 -5.21 9.74 -4.86
C ALA A 93 -6.61 10.31 -4.64
N TRP A 94 -6.72 11.29 -3.74
CA TRP A 94 -7.98 11.99 -3.49
C TRP A 94 -8.44 12.79 -4.70
N LYS A 95 -7.53 13.51 -5.36
CA LYS A 95 -7.80 14.21 -6.64
C LYS A 95 -8.25 13.23 -7.72
N MET A 96 -7.59 12.08 -7.83
CA MET A 96 -7.93 11.03 -8.80
C MET A 96 -9.36 10.52 -8.63
N ILE A 97 -9.81 10.29 -7.40
CA ILE A 97 -11.15 9.73 -7.12
C ILE A 97 -12.22 10.81 -6.85
N GLY A 98 -11.84 12.09 -6.86
CA GLY A 98 -12.74 13.20 -6.53
C GLY A 98 -13.13 13.26 -5.04
N PHE A 99 -12.33 12.67 -4.15
CA PHE A 99 -12.58 12.74 -2.71
C PHE A 99 -12.14 14.12 -2.19
N PRO A 100 -13.04 14.90 -1.56
CA PRO A 100 -12.74 16.28 -1.20
C PRO A 100 -11.91 16.39 0.10
N GLY A 101 -11.65 15.29 0.80
CA GLY A 101 -10.91 15.30 2.06
C GLY A 101 -11.83 15.26 3.27
N LEU A 102 -11.41 15.86 4.38
CA LEU A 102 -12.04 15.69 5.69
C LEU A 102 -13.56 16.01 5.72
N PRO A 103 -14.43 15.02 6.04
CA PRO A 103 -15.89 15.18 6.09
C PRO A 103 -16.41 16.35 6.96
N ALA A 104 -15.67 16.70 8.02
CA ALA A 104 -16.10 17.65 9.04
C ALA A 104 -16.39 19.07 8.51
N VAL A 105 -15.92 19.40 7.29
CA VAL A 105 -16.10 20.72 6.66
C VAL A 105 -17.18 20.74 5.56
N TYR A 106 -17.96 19.65 5.40
CA TYR A 106 -18.93 19.53 4.29
C TYR A 106 -20.40 19.56 4.69
N ALA A 107 -20.74 19.70 5.97
CA ALA A 107 -22.14 19.66 6.41
C ALA A 107 -23.03 20.70 5.69
N ASP A 108 -22.53 21.93 5.52
CA ASP A 108 -23.23 23.02 4.81
C ASP A 108 -23.20 22.85 3.28
N LYS A 109 -22.31 22.00 2.75
CA LYS A 109 -22.19 21.73 1.30
C LYS A 109 -23.20 20.68 0.81
N ILE A 110 -23.70 19.80 1.69
CA ILE A 110 -24.64 18.74 1.31
C ILE A 110 -25.90 19.33 0.66
N ASP A 111 -26.55 20.28 1.34
CA ASP A 111 -27.77 20.90 0.80
C ASP A 111 -27.47 21.84 -0.37
N ALA A 112 -26.40 22.64 -0.26
CA ALA A 112 -26.02 23.61 -1.29
C ALA A 112 -25.70 22.96 -2.66
N TYR A 113 -25.11 21.76 -2.62
CA TYR A 113 -24.69 20.98 -3.79
C TYR A 113 -25.55 19.74 -4.05
N ARG A 114 -26.74 19.66 -3.47
CA ARG A 114 -27.71 18.60 -3.81
C ARG A 114 -27.94 18.59 -5.32
N ASP A 115 -27.78 17.43 -5.94
CA ASP A 115 -27.89 17.21 -7.40
C ASP A 115 -26.93 18.07 -8.25
N LYS A 116 -25.89 18.66 -7.64
CA LYS A 116 -24.86 19.46 -8.32
C LYS A 116 -23.49 18.83 -8.11
N ARG A 117 -22.63 18.92 -9.12
CA ARG A 117 -21.23 18.49 -8.97
C ARG A 117 -20.51 19.40 -7.98
N TYR A 118 -19.94 18.81 -6.95
CA TYR A 118 -19.02 19.49 -6.05
C TYR A 118 -17.58 19.23 -6.51
N VAL A 119 -16.82 20.29 -6.74
CA VAL A 119 -15.39 20.23 -7.10
C VAL A 119 -14.64 21.11 -6.12
N ALA A 120 -13.73 20.52 -5.35
CA ALA A 120 -12.92 21.23 -4.39
C ALA A 120 -11.51 20.65 -4.35
N GLU A 121 -10.54 21.50 -4.01
CA GLU A 121 -9.19 21.04 -3.70
C GLU A 121 -9.22 20.24 -2.39
N PRO A 122 -8.71 19.00 -2.38
CA PRO A 122 -8.86 18.18 -1.20
C PRO A 122 -8.19 18.79 0.04
N GLN A 123 -8.80 18.61 1.21
CA GLN A 123 -8.30 19.12 2.50
C GLN A 123 -7.94 17.97 3.44
N SER A 124 -6.67 17.89 3.83
CA SER A 124 -6.08 16.99 4.82
C SER A 124 -6.26 17.56 6.23
N ILE A 125 -6.14 16.71 7.25
CA ILE A 125 -6.03 17.12 8.66
C ILE A 125 -4.97 18.22 8.84
N ALA A 126 -3.84 18.10 8.15
CA ALA A 126 -2.74 19.04 8.28
C ALA A 126 -3.06 20.45 7.74
N ASP A 127 -4.08 20.62 6.88
CA ASP A 127 -4.47 21.94 6.38
C ASP A 127 -5.29 22.75 7.41
N PHE A 128 -5.70 22.11 8.51
CA PHE A 128 -6.49 22.71 9.60
C PHE A 128 -5.70 22.84 10.91
N SER A 129 -4.40 22.52 10.90
CA SER A 129 -3.52 22.54 12.07
C SER A 129 -2.54 23.71 12.06
#